data_AF-A0A645HC77-F1
#
_entry.id   AF-A0A645HC77-F1
#
_cell.length_a   1.000
_cell.length_b   1.000
_cell.length_c   1.000
_cell.angle_alpha   90.00
_cell.angle_beta   90.00
_cell.angle_gamma   90.00
#
_symmetry.space_group_name_H-M   'P 1'
#
loop_
_entity.id
_entity.type
_entity.pdbx_description
1 polymer ?
#
loop_
_entity_poly.entity_id
_entity_poly.type
_entity_poly.pdbx_seq_one_letter_code
_entity_poly.pdbx_strand_id
1 'polypeptide(L)'
;MTLFEADGKFTHIPVTNKSEVYDVTGAGDTVVAAMILALAAGAKYPDAARLSNFAAGVVVKKPGTATTTPDELRETIGEHHENNRA
;
A
#
# COMPACT_ATOMS: atom_id res chain seq x y z
N MET A 1 -6.92 -0.83 5.48
CA MET A 1 -6.59 -2.28 5.43
C MET A 1 -6.43 -2.80 6.85
N THR A 2 -6.75 -4.08 7.14
CA THR A 2 -6.45 -4.69 8.45
C THR A 2 -5.72 -6.01 8.22
N LEU A 3 -4.53 -6.14 8.80
CA LEU A 3 -3.74 -7.37 8.82
C LEU A 3 -4.13 -8.19 10.05
N PHE A 4 -4.48 -9.46 9.85
CA PHE A 4 -4.71 -10.43 10.92
C PHE A 4 -3.61 -11.49 10.87
N GLU A 5 -2.94 -11.71 11.99
CA GLU A 5 -1.85 -12.67 12.16
C GLU A 5 -2.36 -13.94 12.88
N ALA A 6 -1.66 -15.06 12.71
CA ALA A 6 -2.09 -16.36 13.24
C ALA A 6 -2.10 -16.44 14.77
N ASP A 7 -1.33 -15.57 15.45
CA ASP A 7 -1.26 -15.45 16.90
C ASP A 7 -2.42 -14.61 17.49
N GLY A 8 -3.37 -14.18 16.65
CA GLY A 8 -4.50 -13.34 17.04
C GLY A 8 -4.17 -11.86 17.09
N LYS A 9 -2.93 -11.45 16.79
CA LYS A 9 -2.58 -10.05 16.63
C LYS A 9 -3.23 -9.48 15.37
N PHE A 10 -3.69 -8.24 15.46
CA PHE A 10 -4.16 -7.51 14.30
C PHE A 10 -3.52 -6.12 14.24
N THR A 11 -3.28 -5.66 13.02
CA THR A 11 -2.76 -4.31 12.75
C THR A 11 -3.72 -3.62 11.81
N HIS A 12 -4.37 -2.56 12.28
CA HIS A 12 -5.12 -1.68 11.39
C HIS A 12 -4.17 -0.71 10.70
N ILE A 13 -4.20 -0.72 9.37
CA ILE A 13 -3.41 0.15 8.52
C ILE A 13 -4.39 1.16 7.92
N PRO A 14 -4.32 2.44 8.33
CA PRO A 14 -5.20 3.46 7.80
C PRO A 14 -4.95 3.62 6.30
N VAL A 15 -5.93 4.19 5.61
CA VAL A 15 -5.74 4.62 4.22
C VAL A 15 -4.57 5.61 4.20
N THR A 16 -3.56 5.30 3.39
CA THR A 16 -2.31 6.07 3.32
C THR A 16 -2.48 7.40 2.60
N ASN A 17 -3.50 7.52 1.75
CA ASN A 17 -3.78 8.73 0.99
C ASN A 17 -5.28 9.06 0.97
N LYS A 18 -5.66 10.20 1.55
CA LYS A 18 -7.07 10.66 1.66
C LYS A 18 -7.54 11.48 0.46
N SER A 19 -6.70 11.64 -0.58
CA SER A 19 -7.08 12.31 -1.81
C SER A 19 -8.23 11.61 -2.52
N GLU A 20 -8.81 12.30 -3.50
CA GLU A 20 -9.83 11.77 -4.39
C GLU A 20 -9.34 10.50 -5.10
N VAL A 21 -10.18 9.47 -5.07
CA VAL A 21 -9.98 8.18 -5.74
C VAL A 21 -10.62 8.26 -7.11
N TYR A 22 -9.89 7.88 -8.16
CA TYR A 22 -10.39 7.93 -9.54
C TYR A 22 -11.02 6.60 -9.97
N ASP A 23 -10.31 5.49 -9.80
CA ASP A 23 -10.74 4.17 -10.28
C ASP A 23 -10.17 3.09 -9.35
N VAL A 24 -11.01 2.19 -8.84
CA VAL A 24 -10.57 1.13 -7.91
C VAL A 24 -10.22 -0.19 -8.60
N THR A 25 -10.32 -0.24 -9.93
CA THR A 25 -10.01 -1.42 -10.73
C THR A 25 -8.54 -1.81 -10.57
N GLY A 26 -8.26 -3.07 -10.23
CA GLY A 26 -6.89 -3.58 -10.05
C GLY A 26 -6.22 -3.23 -8.71
N ALA A 27 -6.93 -2.55 -7.79
CA ALA A 27 -6.39 -2.24 -6.46
C ALA A 27 -6.06 -3.51 -5.65
N GLY A 28 -6.96 -4.50 -5.69
CA GLY A 28 -6.76 -5.79 -5.01
C GLY A 28 -5.56 -6.57 -5.56
N ASP A 29 -5.43 -6.64 -6.89
CA ASP A 29 -4.30 -7.29 -7.55
C ASP A 29 -2.97 -6.62 -7.18
N THR A 30 -2.98 -5.28 -7.12
CA THR A 30 -1.83 -4.48 -6.68
C THR A 30 -1.46 -4.77 -5.24
N VAL A 31 -2.45 -4.87 -4.32
CA VAL A 31 -2.19 -5.26 -2.93
C VAL A 31 -1.51 -6.62 -2.87
N VAL A 32 -2.05 -7.63 -3.55
CA VAL A 32 -1.53 -9.00 -3.50
C VAL A 32 -0.12 -9.06 -4.10
N ALA A 33 0.10 -8.45 -5.27
CA ALA A 33 1.39 -8.44 -5.93
C ALA A 33 2.48 -7.76 -5.07
N ALA A 34 2.20 -6.57 -4.54
CA ALA A 34 3.14 -5.83 -3.71
C ALA A 34 3.41 -6.53 -2.37
N MET A 35 2.38 -7.11 -1.74
CA MET A 35 2.51 -7.87 -0.49
C MET A 35 3.43 -9.09 -0.70
N ILE A 36 3.16 -9.90 -1.73
CA ILE A 36 3.95 -11.10 -2.03
C ILE A 36 5.39 -10.72 -2.38
N LEU A 37 5.59 -9.67 -3.18
CA LEU A 37 6.92 -9.20 -3.54
C LEU A 37 7.73 -8.78 -2.29
N ALA A 38 7.12 -8.02 -1.38
CA ALA A 38 7.78 -7.60 -0.14
C ALA A 38 8.12 -8.78 0.75
N LEU A 39 7.19 -9.74 0.92
CA LEU A 39 7.44 -10.96 1.69
C LEU A 39 8.56 -11.80 1.06
N ALA A 40 8.56 -11.95 -0.27
CA ALA A 40 9.61 -12.67 -1.00
C ALA A 40 10.98 -11.99 -0.86
N ALA A 41 11.01 -10.66 -0.71
CA ALA A 41 12.21 -9.89 -0.41
C ALA A 41 12.63 -9.93 1.08
N GLY A 42 11.91 -10.67 1.94
CA GLY A 42 12.23 -10.85 3.36
C GLY A 42 11.63 -9.80 4.29
N ALA A 43 10.68 -8.98 3.82
CA ALA A 43 9.96 -8.06 4.69
C ALA A 43 9.06 -8.80 5.69
N LYS A 44 8.81 -8.17 6.84
CA LYS A 44 7.83 -8.68 7.82
C LYS A 44 6.40 -8.38 7.34
N TYR A 45 5.42 -9.16 7.80
CA TYR A 45 4.01 -8.97 7.43
C TYR A 45 3.50 -7.52 7.60
N PRO A 46 3.77 -6.81 8.71
CA PRO A 46 3.31 -5.43 8.86
C PRO A 46 3.91 -4.47 7.82
N ASP A 47 5.18 -4.66 7.47
CA ASP A 47 5.89 -3.78 6.52
C ASP A 47 5.41 -4.05 5.09
N ALA A 48 5.24 -5.33 4.74
CA ALA A 48 4.67 -5.75 3.47
C ALA A 48 3.23 -5.22 3.31
N ALA A 49 2.41 -5.31 4.36
CA ALA A 49 1.04 -4.83 4.34
C ALA A 49 0.98 -3.30 4.15
N ARG A 50 1.87 -2.55 4.82
CA ARG A 50 1.99 -1.09 4.62
C ARG A 50 2.40 -0.75 3.19
N LEU A 51 3.42 -1.42 2.65
CA LEU A 51 3.88 -1.20 1.28
C LEU A 51 2.76 -1.46 0.27
N SER A 52 2.03 -2.57 0.43
CA SER A 52 0.91 -2.93 -0.44
C SER A 52 -0.23 -1.90 -0.39
N ASN A 53 -0.49 -1.33 0.79
CA ASN A 53 -1.47 -0.27 0.97
C ASN A 53 -1.05 1.03 0.26
N PHE A 54 0.25 1.37 0.28
CA PHE A 54 0.78 2.46 -0.52
C PHE A 54 0.66 2.20 -2.03
N ALA A 55 1.05 1.02 -2.49
CA ALA A 55 0.95 0.63 -3.90
C ALA A 55 -0.48 0.75 -4.44
N ALA A 56 -1.45 0.22 -3.70
CA ALA A 56 -2.86 0.34 -4.05
C ALA A 56 -3.32 1.80 -4.05
N GLY A 57 -2.90 2.59 -3.05
CA GLY A 57 -3.20 4.02 -2.97
C GLY A 57 -2.70 4.84 -4.17
N VAL A 58 -1.61 4.42 -4.81
CA VAL A 58 -1.11 5.03 -6.06
C VAL A 58 -1.95 4.60 -7.26
N VAL A 59 -2.23 3.30 -7.38
CA VAL A 59 -2.96 2.76 -8.54
C VAL A 59 -4.38 3.28 -8.62
N VAL A 60 -5.06 3.46 -7.48
CA VAL A 60 -6.46 3.92 -7.47
C VAL A 60 -6.65 5.38 -7.93
N LYS A 61 -5.55 6.10 -8.15
CA LYS A 61 -5.54 7.47 -8.68
C LYS A 61 -5.34 7.52 -10.19
N LYS A 62 -5.26 6.37 -10.86
CA LYS A 62 -5.00 6.24 -12.29
C LYS A 62 -6.19 5.54 -12.96
N PRO A 63 -6.50 5.86 -14.22
CA PRO A 63 -7.59 5.21 -14.94
C PRO A 63 -7.23 3.76 -15.33
N GLY A 64 -8.18 2.84 -15.14
CA GLY A 64 -8.06 1.44 -15.53
C GLY A 64 -7.09 0.63 -14.67
N THR A 65 -6.69 -0.54 -15.17
CA THR A 65 -5.69 -1.41 -14.54
C THR A 65 -4.27 -0.81 -14.72
N ALA A 66 -3.93 0.16 -13.89
CA ALA A 66 -2.62 0.77 -13.88
C ALA A 66 -1.67 0.02 -12.94
N THR A 67 -0.37 0.22 -13.15
CA THR A 67 0.69 -0.28 -12.26
C THR A 67 1.30 0.87 -11.46
N THR A 68 2.08 0.54 -10.44
CA THR A 68 2.91 1.51 -9.70
C THR A 68 4.38 1.25 -9.96
N THR A 69 5.20 2.30 -9.92
CA THR A 69 6.66 2.21 -10.06
C THR A 69 7.37 2.36 -8.70
N PRO A 70 8.64 1.92 -8.58
CA PRO A 70 9.41 2.15 -7.36
C PRO A 70 9.55 3.63 -6.97
N ASP A 71 9.60 4.54 -7.94
CA ASP A 71 9.74 5.97 -7.68
C ASP A 71 8.44 6.58 -7.14
N GLU A 72 7.29 6.21 -7.70
CA GLU A 72 5.98 6.61 -7.17
C GLU A 72 5.77 6.11 -5.73
N LEU A 73 6.24 4.89 -5.44
CA LEU A 73 6.19 4.35 -4.07
C LEU A 73 7.09 5.16 -3.12
N ARG A 74 8.32 5.50 -3.53
CA ARG A 74 9.23 6.32 -2.71
C ARG A 74 8.65 7.70 -2.44
N GLU A 75 8.11 8.34 -3.46
CA GLU A 75 7.46 9.65 -3.36
C GLU A 75 6.29 9.58 -2.36
N THR A 76 5.32 8.69 -2.57
CA THR A 76 4.13 8.63 -1.72
C THR A 76 4.46 8.22 -0.26
N ILE A 77 5.47 7.37 -0.05
CA ILE A 77 5.96 7.03 1.28
C ILE A 77 6.62 8.24 1.93
N GLY A 78 7.44 8.98 1.18
CA GLY A 78 8.08 10.23 1.62
C GLY A 78 7.05 11.26 2.07
N GLU A 79 6.06 11.56 1.23
CA GLU A 79 4.95 12.47 1.54
C GLU A 79 4.20 12.05 2.80
N HIS A 80 3.93 10.75 2.97
CA HIS A 80 3.25 10.25 4.16
C HIS A 80 4.06 10.45 5.44
N HIS A 81 5.39 10.32 5.37
CA HIS A 81 6.26 10.60 6.51
C HIS A 81 6.33 12.09 6.85
N GLU A 82 6.33 12.98 5.85
CA GLU A 82 6.29 14.43 6.06
C GLU A 82 4.97 14.87 6.70
N ASN A 83 3.84 14.39 6.18
CA ASN A 83 2.51 14.71 6.68
C ASN A 83 2.23 14.22 8.11
N ASN A 84 2.95 13.20 8.58
CA ASN A 84 2.84 12.69 9.95
C ASN A 84 3.85 13.30 10.93
N ARG A 85 4.76 14.16 10.45
CA ARG A 85 5.74 14.89 11.28
C ARG A 85 5.30 16.31 11.62
N ALA A 86 4.36 16.87 10.84
CA ALA A 86 3.69 18.13 11.10
C ALA A 86 2.55 17.95 12.12
#